data_AF-A0AAV8WSW5-F1
#
_entry.id   AF-A0AAV8WSW5-F1
#
_cell.length_a   1.000
_cell.length_b   1.000
_cell.length_c   1.000
_cell.angle_alpha   90.00
_cell.angle_beta   90.00
_cell.angle_gamma   90.00
#
_symmetry.space_group_name_H-M   'P 1'
#
loop_
_entity.id
_entity.type
_entity.pdbx_description
1 polymer ?
#
loop_
_entity_poly.entity_id
_entity_poly.type
_entity_poly.pdbx_seq_one_letter_code
_entity_poly.pdbx_strand_id
1 'polypeptide(L)'
;MLSPERDEQLAQMTEHRVTTFAHDLVPDYLRTKLEPLAENKMLQLEHKAQNLQCDNAQKQIAAYQKVVSHVWDIVSKAREEWEVESSSRGNTQQNSSVADTHSLVAAVGMGKGLKLGPNPNGQPNPTSGGMMVAPQGRTGGPPGQGQIPPSTQAMTMNKAPSAIKTNIKSAAQMHPYGR
;
A
#
# COMPACT_ATOMS: atom_id res chain seq x y z
N MET A 1 -38.25 -36.60 14.20
CA MET A 1 -38.09 -35.65 13.08
C MET A 1 -39.47 -35.36 12.50
N LEU A 2 -39.62 -34.35 11.64
CA LEU A 2 -40.85 -34.17 10.87
C LEU A 2 -41.10 -35.40 10.01
N SER A 3 -42.33 -35.95 10.07
CA SER A 3 -42.72 -37.14 9.31
C SER A 3 -44.09 -36.91 8.66
N PRO A 4 -44.25 -37.18 7.36
CA PRO A 4 -45.53 -37.16 6.68
C PRO A 4 -46.37 -38.42 6.98
N GLU A 5 -45.79 -39.43 7.65
CA GLU A 5 -46.52 -40.63 8.07
C GLU A 5 -47.46 -40.35 9.24
N ARG A 6 -48.57 -41.10 9.31
CA ARG A 6 -49.50 -41.01 10.44
C ARG A 6 -48.84 -41.50 11.73
N ASP A 7 -48.90 -40.67 12.76
CA ASP A 7 -48.52 -41.04 14.12
C ASP A 7 -49.79 -41.36 14.92
N GLU A 8 -50.00 -42.65 15.22
CA GLU A 8 -51.12 -43.15 16.00
C GLU A 8 -51.11 -42.66 17.46
N GLN A 9 -49.92 -42.49 18.07
CA GLN A 9 -49.81 -42.03 19.45
C GLN A 9 -50.14 -40.53 19.53
N LEU A 10 -49.62 -39.73 18.60
CA LEU A 10 -49.96 -38.32 18.46
C LEU A 10 -51.45 -38.12 18.16
N ALA A 11 -52.03 -38.96 17.29
CA ALA A 11 -53.46 -38.93 17.02
C ALA A 11 -54.28 -39.25 18.27
N GLN A 12 -53.95 -40.30 19.03
CA GLN A 12 -54.66 -40.62 20.27
C GLN A 12 -54.52 -39.51 21.33
N MET A 13 -53.30 -39.01 21.56
CA MET A 13 -53.03 -37.93 22.54
C MET A 13 -53.69 -36.59 22.18
N THR A 14 -54.00 -36.36 20.90
CA THR A 14 -54.66 -35.15 20.42
C THR A 14 -56.13 -35.35 20.06
N GLU A 15 -56.73 -36.48 20.42
CA GLU A 15 -58.14 -36.83 20.12
C GLU A 15 -58.44 -36.71 18.60
N HIS A 16 -57.52 -37.22 17.79
CA HIS A 16 -57.47 -37.18 16.33
C HIS A 16 -57.42 -35.79 15.68
N ARG A 17 -57.15 -34.71 16.44
CA ARG A 17 -56.95 -33.35 15.89
C ARG A 17 -55.65 -33.22 15.11
N VAL A 18 -54.58 -33.92 15.50
CA VAL A 18 -53.28 -33.92 14.81
C VAL A 18 -52.92 -35.36 14.48
N THR A 19 -52.82 -35.67 13.17
CA THR A 19 -52.56 -37.04 12.69
C THR A 19 -51.13 -37.26 12.20
N THR A 20 -50.37 -36.19 11.95
CA THR A 20 -49.00 -36.22 11.42
C THR A 20 -48.18 -35.09 12.04
N PHE A 21 -46.85 -35.22 12.08
CA PHE A 21 -45.95 -34.19 12.59
C PHE A 21 -45.31 -33.43 11.41
N ALA A 22 -46.10 -32.53 10.81
CA ALA A 22 -45.84 -31.90 9.51
C ALA A 22 -45.57 -30.37 9.59
N HIS A 23 -45.07 -29.79 8.49
CA HIS A 23 -44.54 -28.41 8.42
C HIS A 23 -45.56 -27.28 8.68
N ASP A 24 -46.85 -27.59 8.69
CA ASP A 24 -47.98 -26.69 8.93
C ASP A 24 -48.37 -26.60 10.40
N LEU A 25 -48.06 -27.63 11.20
CA LEU A 25 -48.46 -27.74 12.62
C LEU A 25 -47.32 -27.52 13.61
N VAL A 26 -46.08 -27.56 13.13
CA VAL A 26 -44.88 -27.50 13.98
C VAL A 26 -44.29 -26.07 13.99
N PRO A 27 -43.85 -25.54 15.14
CA PRO A 27 -43.28 -24.19 15.24
C PRO A 27 -42.14 -23.91 14.26
N ASP A 28 -42.01 -22.65 13.83
CA ASP A 28 -41.09 -22.22 12.78
C ASP A 28 -39.63 -22.63 13.03
N TYR A 29 -39.18 -22.68 14.29
CA TYR A 29 -37.82 -23.09 14.65
C TYR A 29 -37.50 -24.57 14.39
N LEU A 30 -38.49 -25.41 14.06
CA LEU A 30 -38.31 -26.79 13.60
C LEU A 30 -38.69 -26.97 12.12
N ARG A 31 -39.14 -25.91 11.44
CA ARG A 31 -39.59 -25.96 10.04
C ARG A 31 -38.39 -26.21 9.11
N THR A 32 -38.33 -27.39 8.50
CA THR A 32 -37.27 -27.71 7.51
C THR A 32 -37.70 -27.47 6.05
N LYS A 33 -38.94 -27.00 5.81
CA LYS A 33 -39.34 -26.55 4.47
C LYS A 33 -38.64 -25.22 4.16
N LEU A 34 -38.10 -25.10 2.95
CA LEU A 34 -37.60 -23.83 2.41
C LEU A 34 -38.66 -22.72 2.51
N GLU A 35 -38.19 -21.50 2.75
CA GLU A 35 -39.00 -20.29 2.60
C GLU A 35 -39.62 -20.19 1.18
N PRO A 36 -40.85 -19.67 1.00
CA PRO A 36 -41.51 -19.65 -0.30
C PRO A 36 -40.69 -18.98 -1.42
N LEU A 37 -39.88 -17.97 -1.08
CA LEU A 37 -38.96 -17.31 -2.03
C LEU A 37 -37.78 -18.20 -2.43
N ALA A 38 -37.26 -19.01 -1.50
CA ALA A 38 -36.19 -19.96 -1.76
C ALA A 38 -36.69 -21.17 -2.57
N GLU A 39 -37.89 -21.67 -2.27
CA GLU A 39 -38.59 -22.70 -3.04
C GLU A 39 -38.82 -22.24 -4.50
N ASN A 40 -39.36 -21.04 -4.72
CA ASN A 40 -39.52 -20.47 -6.06
C ASN A 40 -38.19 -20.30 -6.80
N LYS A 41 -37.14 -19.81 -6.12
CA LYS A 41 -35.81 -19.65 -6.73
C LYS A 41 -35.19 -21.00 -7.11
N MET A 42 -35.38 -22.03 -6.30
CA MET A 42 -34.93 -23.39 -6.58
C MET A 42 -35.61 -23.95 -7.83
N LEU A 43 -36.95 -23.86 -7.92
CA LEU A 43 -37.72 -24.30 -9.08
C LEU A 43 -37.31 -23.57 -10.38
N GLN A 44 -37.04 -22.27 -10.31
CA GLN A 44 -36.53 -21.50 -11.46
C GLN A 44 -35.14 -21.98 -11.91
N LEU A 45 -34.25 -22.29 -10.97
CA LEU A 45 -32.92 -22.82 -11.28
C LEU A 45 -32.97 -24.25 -11.83
N GLU A 46 -33.85 -25.09 -11.29
CA GLU A 46 -34.09 -26.45 -11.78
C GLU A 46 -34.65 -26.45 -13.20
N HIS A 47 -35.68 -25.63 -13.49
CA HIS A 47 -36.20 -25.49 -14.84
C HIS A 47 -35.13 -24.95 -15.81
N LYS A 48 -34.28 -24.00 -15.38
CA LYS A 48 -33.15 -23.52 -16.17
C LYS A 48 -32.11 -24.63 -16.43
N ALA A 49 -31.86 -25.51 -15.46
CA ALA A 49 -30.94 -26.63 -15.60
C ALA A 49 -31.47 -27.72 -16.54
N GLN A 50 -32.76 -28.05 -16.47
CA GLN A 50 -33.42 -29.01 -17.37
C GLN A 50 -33.32 -28.60 -18.85
N ASN A 51 -33.35 -27.30 -19.14
CA ASN A 51 -33.21 -26.75 -20.48
C ASN A 51 -31.75 -26.67 -20.99
N LEU A 52 -30.75 -27.08 -20.19
CA LEU A 52 -29.33 -26.93 -20.51
C LEU A 52 -28.70 -28.26 -20.91
N GLN A 53 -28.20 -28.35 -22.15
CA GLN A 53 -27.52 -29.55 -22.63
C GLN A 53 -26.18 -29.78 -21.90
N CYS A 54 -25.95 -31.00 -21.41
CA CYS A 54 -24.80 -31.35 -20.57
C CYS A 54 -23.44 -31.02 -21.22
N ASP A 55 -23.26 -31.32 -22.51
CA ASP A 55 -22.01 -31.00 -23.25
C ASP A 55 -21.72 -29.49 -23.29
N ASN A 56 -22.76 -28.67 -23.40
CA ASN A 56 -22.64 -27.22 -23.43
C ASN A 56 -22.36 -26.68 -22.02
N ALA A 57 -22.96 -27.27 -20.98
CA ALA A 57 -22.63 -26.98 -19.59
C ALA A 57 -21.14 -27.24 -19.29
N GLN A 58 -20.62 -28.42 -19.66
CA GLN A 58 -19.24 -28.80 -19.42
C GLN A 58 -18.23 -27.88 -20.13
N LYS A 59 -18.50 -27.53 -21.40
CA LYS A 59 -17.69 -26.55 -22.14
C LYS A 59 -17.67 -25.17 -21.48
N GLN A 60 -18.83 -24.70 -21.00
CA GLN A 60 -18.92 -23.43 -20.28
C GLN A 60 -18.16 -23.50 -18.94
N ILE A 61 -18.31 -24.57 -18.17
CA ILE A 61 -17.59 -24.78 -16.90
C ILE A 61 -16.07 -24.73 -17.14
N ALA A 62 -15.54 -25.46 -18.12
CA ALA A 62 -14.12 -25.45 -18.44
C ALA A 62 -13.61 -24.06 -18.88
N ALA A 63 -14.40 -23.33 -19.66
CA ALA A 63 -14.07 -21.95 -20.07
C ALA A 63 -14.06 -20.98 -18.87
N TYR A 64 -15.07 -21.05 -18.00
CA TYR A 64 -15.14 -20.21 -16.79
C TYR A 64 -14.01 -20.54 -15.81
N GLN A 65 -13.72 -21.83 -15.57
CA GLN A 65 -12.59 -22.25 -14.75
C GLN A 65 -11.27 -21.67 -15.28
N LYS A 66 -11.02 -21.78 -16.59
CA LYS A 66 -9.82 -21.20 -17.22
C LYS A 66 -9.71 -19.69 -17.01
N VAL A 67 -10.81 -18.95 -17.15
CA VAL A 67 -10.83 -17.48 -16.94
C VAL A 67 -10.61 -17.13 -15.47
N VAL A 68 -11.31 -17.81 -14.54
CA VAL A 68 -11.19 -17.56 -13.10
C VAL A 68 -9.78 -17.87 -12.60
N SER A 69 -9.21 -19.01 -12.97
CA SER A 69 -7.81 -19.35 -12.65
C SER A 69 -6.84 -18.34 -13.23
N HIS A 70 -7.00 -17.93 -14.50
CA HIS A 70 -6.09 -16.95 -15.10
C HIS A 70 -6.13 -15.58 -14.42
N VAL A 71 -7.32 -15.09 -14.04
CA VAL A 71 -7.46 -13.83 -13.27
C VAL A 71 -6.86 -13.99 -11.87
N TRP A 72 -7.08 -15.14 -11.22
CA TRP A 72 -6.48 -15.45 -9.93
C TRP A 72 -4.95 -15.47 -9.97
N ASP A 73 -4.36 -16.06 -11.01
CA ASP A 73 -2.90 -16.11 -11.21
C ASP A 73 -2.31 -14.71 -11.40
N ILE A 74 -2.97 -13.84 -12.18
CA ILE A 74 -2.55 -12.44 -12.38
C ILE A 74 -2.57 -11.68 -11.04
N VAL A 75 -3.66 -11.78 -10.28
CA VAL A 75 -3.82 -11.09 -8.99
C VAL A 75 -2.80 -11.62 -7.96
N SER A 76 -2.60 -12.93 -7.91
CA SER A 76 -1.64 -13.58 -7.01
C SER A 76 -0.20 -13.16 -7.31
N LYS A 77 0.18 -13.14 -8.60
CA LYS A 77 1.50 -12.70 -9.05
C LYS A 77 1.74 -11.22 -8.78
N ALA A 78 0.76 -10.35 -9.07
CA ALA A 78 0.89 -8.92 -8.78
C ALA A 78 1.03 -8.64 -7.27
N ARG A 79 0.33 -9.40 -6.43
CA ARG A 79 0.46 -9.36 -4.97
C ARG A 79 1.89 -9.77 -4.53
N GLU A 80 2.42 -10.87 -5.05
CA GLU A 80 3.78 -11.34 -4.75
C GLU A 80 4.85 -10.32 -5.20
N GLU A 81 4.71 -9.77 -6.41
CA GLU A 81 5.62 -8.72 -6.92
C GLU A 81 5.62 -7.47 -6.02
N TRP A 82 4.47 -7.05 -5.49
CA TRP A 82 4.39 -5.95 -4.52
C TRP A 82 4.99 -6.28 -3.16
N GLU A 83 4.86 -7.52 -2.66
CA GLU A 83 5.49 -7.97 -1.41
C GLU A 83 7.01 -8.05 -1.54
N VAL A 84 7.53 -8.48 -2.69
CA VAL A 84 8.97 -8.47 -3.01
C VAL A 84 9.48 -7.03 -3.16
N GLU A 85 8.80 -6.17 -3.94
CA GLU A 85 9.25 -4.79 -4.12
C GLU A 85 9.24 -4.02 -2.79
N SER A 86 8.16 -4.13 -2.00
CA SER A 86 8.08 -3.46 -0.69
C SER A 86 9.15 -3.94 0.29
N SER A 87 9.45 -5.25 0.32
CA SER A 87 10.55 -5.81 1.12
C SER A 87 11.93 -5.32 0.65
N SER A 88 12.12 -5.07 -0.65
CA SER A 88 13.39 -4.57 -1.21
C SER A 88 13.70 -3.10 -0.84
N ARG A 89 12.69 -2.33 -0.40
CA ARG A 89 12.84 -0.88 -0.10
C ARG A 89 13.80 -0.57 1.04
N GLY A 90 14.15 -1.55 1.88
CA GLY A 90 15.20 -1.41 2.89
C GLY A 90 16.58 -1.01 2.34
N ASN A 91 16.83 -1.23 1.04
CA ASN A 91 18.08 -0.88 0.35
C ASN A 91 17.93 0.27 -0.67
N THR A 92 16.81 0.99 -0.67
CA THR A 92 16.62 2.14 -1.59
C THR A 92 17.56 3.29 -1.22
N GLN A 93 18.19 3.90 -2.22
CA GLN A 93 19.08 5.05 -2.06
C GLN A 93 18.40 6.14 -1.23
N GLN A 94 19.01 6.48 -0.08
CA GLN A 94 18.46 7.48 0.85
C GLN A 94 18.31 8.83 0.14
N ASN A 95 17.06 9.27 -0.06
CA ASN A 95 16.73 10.53 -0.70
C ASN A 95 16.66 11.72 0.28
N SER A 96 16.64 11.44 1.59
CA SER A 96 16.54 12.45 2.66
C SER A 96 17.39 12.05 3.87
N SER A 97 18.31 12.92 4.26
CA SER A 97 19.16 12.76 5.46
C SER A 97 18.61 13.59 6.62
N VAL A 98 18.41 12.93 7.77
CA VAL A 98 17.99 13.59 9.02
C VAL A 98 19.11 14.51 9.53
N ALA A 99 20.38 14.13 9.35
CA ALA A 99 21.53 14.95 9.72
C ALA A 99 21.62 16.24 8.88
N ASP A 100 21.32 16.15 7.58
CA ASP A 100 21.31 17.29 6.66
C ASP A 100 20.13 18.22 7.01
N THR A 101 18.99 17.64 7.35
CA THR A 101 17.80 18.36 7.83
C THR A 101 18.11 19.16 9.10
N HIS A 102 18.74 18.54 10.11
CA HIS A 102 19.18 19.26 11.32
C HIS A 102 20.23 20.34 11.02
N SER A 103 21.12 20.09 10.06
CA SER A 103 22.14 21.06 9.64
C SER A 103 21.51 22.30 8.99
N LEU A 104 20.51 22.11 8.11
CA LEU A 104 19.73 23.19 7.50
C LEU A 104 18.92 23.96 8.55
N VAL A 105 18.25 23.27 9.48
CA VAL A 105 17.50 23.92 10.57
C VAL A 105 18.41 24.76 11.46
N ALA A 106 19.62 24.27 11.81
CA ALA A 106 20.59 25.04 12.58
C ALA A 106 21.20 26.21 11.79
N ALA A 107 21.40 26.06 10.48
CA ALA A 107 21.86 27.14 9.61
C ALA A 107 20.81 28.27 9.48
N VAL A 108 19.53 27.91 9.31
CA VAL A 108 18.43 28.89 9.19
C VAL A 108 18.07 29.53 10.53
N GLY A 109 17.94 28.74 11.60
CA GLY A 109 17.49 29.23 12.91
C GLY A 109 18.59 29.87 13.76
N MET A 110 19.86 29.53 13.54
CA MET A 110 20.99 29.98 14.38
C MET A 110 22.17 30.55 13.56
N GLY A 111 22.06 30.65 12.23
CA GLY A 111 23.15 31.07 11.36
C GLY A 111 24.33 30.09 11.27
N LYS A 112 24.22 28.89 11.86
CA LYS A 112 25.34 27.95 12.06
C LYS A 112 25.89 27.47 10.71
N GLY A 113 27.14 27.82 10.42
CA GLY A 113 27.84 27.44 9.18
C GLY A 113 27.68 28.42 8.01
N LEU A 114 26.86 29.48 8.15
CA LEU A 114 26.78 30.55 7.17
C LEU A 114 27.94 31.53 7.37
N LYS A 115 28.75 31.74 6.33
CA LYS A 115 29.72 32.83 6.32
C LYS A 115 28.97 34.12 6.00
N LEU A 116 28.96 35.05 6.95
CA LEU A 116 28.56 36.44 6.68
C LEU A 116 29.46 36.98 5.57
N GLY A 117 28.84 37.41 4.46
CA GLY A 117 29.57 37.95 3.31
C GLY A 117 30.33 39.23 3.68
N PRO A 118 31.37 39.61 2.91
CA PRO A 118 32.04 40.88 3.13
C PRO A 118 31.03 42.03 3.02
N ASN A 119 31.02 42.90 4.03
CA ASN A 119 30.14 44.05 4.11
C ASN A 119 30.40 44.96 2.88
N PRO A 120 29.37 45.41 2.12
CA PRO A 120 29.59 46.15 0.88
C PRO A 120 30.25 47.53 1.09
N ASN A 121 30.17 48.08 2.30
CA ASN A 121 31.07 49.15 2.75
C ASN A 121 32.32 48.52 3.38
N GLY A 122 33.46 48.68 2.71
CA GLY A 122 34.76 48.10 3.09
C GLY A 122 35.43 48.73 4.32
N GLN A 123 34.72 48.78 5.45
CA GLN A 123 35.33 49.04 6.76
C GLN A 123 35.78 47.73 7.41
N PRO A 124 37.03 47.64 7.90
CA PRO A 124 37.45 46.50 8.71
C PRO A 124 36.72 46.56 10.06
N ASN A 125 35.94 45.51 10.38
CA ASN A 125 35.26 45.42 11.67
C ASN A 125 36.30 45.17 12.80
N PRO A 126 36.46 46.08 13.78
CA PRO A 126 37.51 45.97 14.77
C PRO A 126 37.03 45.17 15.99
N THR A 127 37.18 43.85 15.96
CA THR A 127 37.19 43.06 17.21
C THR A 127 38.05 41.79 17.10
N SER A 128 39.36 42.00 16.99
CA SER A 128 40.30 41.12 17.69
C SER A 128 39.96 41.11 19.19
N GLY A 129 40.00 39.94 19.83
CA GLY A 129 39.37 39.75 21.14
C GLY A 129 40.09 40.37 22.34
N GLY A 130 39.44 40.25 23.51
CA GLY A 130 40.08 40.48 24.81
C GLY A 130 39.11 40.94 25.91
N MET A 131 38.68 40.02 26.78
CA MET A 131 38.56 40.36 28.20
C MET A 131 38.87 39.14 29.07
N MET A 132 39.72 39.33 30.07
CA MET A 132 40.28 38.25 30.88
C MET A 132 39.67 38.21 32.27
N VAL A 133 39.25 37.02 32.71
CA VAL A 133 39.33 36.60 34.11
C VAL A 133 39.71 35.13 34.17
N ALA A 134 40.82 34.81 34.81
CA ALA A 134 41.18 33.45 35.22
C ALA A 134 40.77 33.26 36.70
N PRO A 135 40.62 32.01 37.18
CA PRO A 135 41.82 31.42 37.77
C PRO A 135 42.01 29.89 37.57
N GLN A 136 43.30 29.51 37.62
CA GLN A 136 43.84 28.25 38.15
C GLN A 136 43.83 26.95 37.29
N GLY A 137 45.04 26.51 36.88
CA GLY A 137 45.35 25.08 36.65
C GLY A 137 46.19 24.73 35.41
N ARG A 138 47.51 24.48 35.60
CA ARG A 138 48.41 23.46 34.99
C ARG A 138 48.04 22.80 33.62
N THR A 139 48.93 22.46 32.67
CA THR A 139 50.42 22.47 32.50
C THR A 139 50.80 22.01 31.07
N GLY A 140 51.85 22.58 30.47
CA GLY A 140 52.78 21.88 29.53
C GLY A 140 52.53 21.91 28.01
N GLY A 141 53.60 22.15 27.22
CA GLY A 141 53.66 21.97 25.75
C GLY A 141 54.42 23.08 24.98
N PRO A 142 55.54 22.81 24.27
CA PRO A 142 56.39 23.83 23.64
C PRO A 142 56.17 23.92 22.08
N PRO A 143 57.02 24.56 21.23
CA PRO A 143 56.59 25.77 20.49
C PRO A 143 56.57 25.64 18.95
N GLY A 144 55.94 26.61 18.29
CA GLY A 144 55.49 26.53 16.90
C GLY A 144 56.48 26.82 15.76
N GLN A 145 55.93 26.69 14.53
CA GLN A 145 56.32 27.21 13.20
C GLN A 145 55.21 26.75 12.23
N GLY A 146 54.73 27.47 11.20
CA GLY A 146 54.92 28.85 10.77
C GLY A 146 54.26 29.09 9.39
N GLN A 147 53.85 30.34 9.10
CA GLN A 147 53.53 30.92 7.77
C GLN A 147 52.23 30.50 7.01
N ILE A 148 51.82 31.40 6.09
CA ILE A 148 50.55 31.45 5.33
C ILE A 148 50.86 31.99 3.88
N PRO A 149 49.87 32.27 2.98
CA PRO A 149 49.52 31.64 1.68
C PRO A 149 50.22 32.35 0.47
N PRO A 150 49.71 32.49 -0.80
CA PRO A 150 48.53 31.91 -1.50
C PRO A 150 48.70 31.44 -2.98
N SER A 151 47.74 30.65 -3.47
CA SER A 151 47.20 30.69 -4.86
C SER A 151 45.97 29.76 -4.96
N THR A 152 44.73 30.23 -5.17
CA THR A 152 44.10 30.73 -6.42
C THR A 152 44.02 29.72 -7.57
N GLN A 153 42.92 28.96 -7.68
CA GLN A 153 42.22 28.81 -8.97
C GLN A 153 40.76 28.32 -8.86
N ALA A 154 40.02 28.58 -9.92
CA ALA A 154 38.55 28.62 -10.04
C ALA A 154 37.81 27.30 -9.77
N MET A 155 36.55 27.44 -9.34
CA MET A 155 35.54 26.38 -9.48
C MET A 155 35.28 26.08 -10.97
N THR A 156 35.37 24.83 -11.38
CA THR A 156 34.72 24.34 -12.62
C THR A 156 33.44 23.61 -12.24
N MET A 157 32.29 24.15 -12.69
CA MET A 157 30.99 23.56 -12.42
C MET A 157 30.74 22.36 -13.34
N ASN A 158 31.28 21.19 -12.99
CA ASN A 158 30.98 19.95 -13.71
C ASN A 158 29.52 19.53 -13.49
N LYS A 159 28.63 19.93 -14.40
CA LYS A 159 27.33 19.28 -14.57
C LYS A 159 27.58 17.84 -15.02
N ALA A 160 27.31 16.87 -14.14
CA ALA A 160 27.40 15.46 -14.49
C ALA A 160 26.43 15.14 -15.66
N PRO A 161 26.89 14.50 -16.75
CA PRO A 161 26.01 14.15 -17.86
C PRO A 161 25.07 13.02 -17.45
N SER A 162 23.77 13.20 -17.66
CA SER A 162 22.76 12.16 -17.40
C SER A 162 22.86 11.07 -18.46
N ALA A 163 23.02 9.81 -18.03
CA ALA A 163 23.11 8.65 -18.91
C ALA A 163 21.75 8.08 -19.35
N ILE A 164 20.64 8.77 -19.03
CA ILE A 164 19.28 8.26 -19.26
C ILE A 164 18.88 8.47 -20.74
N LYS A 165 19.06 7.43 -21.57
CA LYS A 165 18.45 7.34 -22.92
C LYS A 165 16.96 7.00 -22.83
N THR A 166 16.09 8.01 -22.72
CA THR A 166 14.64 7.81 -22.82
C THR A 166 14.20 7.68 -24.28
N ASN A 167 13.95 6.46 -24.76
CA ASN A 167 13.27 6.22 -26.05
C ASN A 167 11.75 6.42 -25.94
N ILE A 168 11.31 7.65 -25.64
CA ILE A 168 9.90 7.99 -25.67
C ILE A 168 9.51 8.20 -27.14
N LYS A 169 8.91 7.19 -27.75
CA LYS A 169 8.12 7.39 -28.97
C LYS A 169 6.93 8.26 -28.59
N SER A 170 6.89 9.50 -29.07
CA SER A 170 5.71 10.35 -28.97
C SER A 170 4.53 9.61 -29.60
N ALA A 171 3.59 9.16 -28.77
CA ALA A 171 2.37 8.53 -29.25
C ALA A 171 1.58 9.57 -30.03
N ALA A 172 1.29 9.30 -31.30
CA ALA A 172 0.40 10.14 -32.07
C ALA A 172 -0.96 10.20 -31.37
N GLN A 173 -1.46 11.43 -31.19
CA GLN A 173 -2.63 11.78 -30.38
C GLN A 173 -3.92 11.26 -31.03
N MET A 174 -4.21 9.97 -30.84
CA MET A 174 -5.45 9.33 -31.29
C MET A 174 -6.63 9.78 -30.43
N HIS A 175 -7.29 10.86 -30.84
CA HIS A 175 -8.53 11.31 -30.22
C HIS A 175 -9.67 10.29 -30.43
N PRO A 176 -10.41 9.86 -29.38
CA PRO A 176 -11.42 8.80 -29.52
C PRO A 176 -12.74 9.20 -30.21
N TYR A 177 -12.89 10.43 -30.67
CA TYR A 177 -14.14 10.95 -31.24
C TYR A 177 -13.89 11.67 -32.57
N GLY A 178 -13.82 10.89 -33.64
CA GLY A 178 -14.16 11.39 -34.97
C GLY A 178 -15.67 11.60 -35.06
N ARG A 179 -16.10 12.72 -35.64
CA ARG A 179 -17.49 12.96 -36.06
C ARG A 179 -17.76 12.30 -37.41
#